data_AF-A0A1E3LH28-F1
#
_entry.id   AF-A0A1E3LH28-F1
#
_cell.length_a   1.000
_cell.length_b   1.000
_cell.length_c   1.000
_cell.angle_alpha   90.00
_cell.angle_beta   90.00
_cell.angle_gamma   90.00
#
_symmetry.space_group_name_H-M   'P 1'
#
loop_
_entity.id
_entity.type
_entity.pdbx_description
1 polymer ?
#
loop_
_entity_poly.entity_id
_entity_poly.type
_entity_poly.pdbx_seq_one_letter_code
_entity_poly.pdbx_strand_id
1 'polypeptide(L)'
;MVVDQRRWLTDREFAELLPLAQLLPGPNVANIATVLGRRFRGPRGAASAVAGLYFCPTVVIILIGYAYAQWGQTPLVQHLLSGLMPAATGLVIATSVRLLGGLERHWTTLGFAAATFVGSFVFGLPLLLVLGVLGPCAILTAYRRGRSQPRDGHDPQGQSGQNGKTGEKGQ
;
A
#
# COMPACT_ATOMS: atom_id res chain seq x y z
N MET A 1 2.29 3.40 -7.88
CA MET A 1 1.98 4.06 -9.18
C MET A 1 0.51 4.49 -9.22
N VAL A 2 0.15 5.57 -8.53
CA VAL A 2 -1.15 6.26 -8.70
C VAL A 2 -0.97 7.63 -9.37
N VAL A 3 0.24 8.19 -9.33
CA VAL A 3 0.51 9.55 -9.82
C VAL A 3 0.84 9.60 -11.32
N ASP A 4 1.19 8.47 -11.94
CA ASP A 4 1.79 8.50 -13.27
C ASP A 4 0.80 8.55 -14.44
N GLN A 5 -0.49 8.23 -14.26
CA GLN A 5 -1.40 8.06 -15.41
C GLN A 5 -2.60 8.99 -15.48
N ARG A 6 -2.99 9.72 -14.42
CA ARG A 6 -4.25 10.47 -14.46
C ARG A 6 -4.18 11.96 -14.13
N ARG A 7 -3.02 12.61 -13.88
CA ARG A 7 -2.86 14.08 -13.67
C ARG A 7 -3.93 14.80 -12.81
N TRP A 8 -4.75 14.09 -12.04
CA TRP A 8 -5.81 14.70 -11.22
C TRP A 8 -5.25 15.28 -9.92
N LEU A 9 -4.08 14.79 -9.48
CA LEU A 9 -3.31 15.22 -8.32
C LEU A 9 -1.82 15.21 -8.68
N THR A 10 -1.09 16.23 -8.24
CA THR A 10 0.38 16.26 -8.28
C THR A 10 0.96 15.33 -7.20
N ASP A 11 2.18 14.78 -7.38
CA ASP A 11 2.86 13.94 -6.37
C ASP A 11 2.87 14.59 -4.98
N ARG A 12 3.09 15.91 -4.93
CA ARG A 12 3.05 16.71 -3.69
C ARG A 12 1.69 16.66 -3.00
N GLU A 13 0.60 16.88 -3.74
CA GLU A 13 -0.74 16.83 -3.15
C GLU A 13 -1.10 15.43 -2.69
N PHE A 14 -0.70 14.39 -3.42
CA PHE A 14 -0.92 13.02 -2.98
C PHE A 14 -0.14 12.72 -1.69
N ALA A 15 1.12 13.17 -1.61
CA ALA A 15 1.97 13.01 -0.44
C ALA A 15 1.44 13.77 0.80
N GLU A 16 0.75 14.89 0.63
CA GLU A 16 0.11 15.64 1.72
C GLU A 16 -1.22 15.03 2.16
N LEU A 17 -1.99 14.46 1.21
CA LEU A 17 -3.31 13.90 1.48
C LEU A 17 -3.27 12.48 2.04
N LEU A 18 -2.25 11.68 1.68
CA LEU A 18 -2.10 10.31 2.13
C LEU A 18 -1.98 10.19 3.67
N PRO A 19 -1.15 10.99 4.37
CA PRO A 19 -1.10 11.00 5.83
C PRO A 19 -2.44 11.41 6.44
N LEU A 20 -3.11 12.44 5.89
CA LEU A 20 -4.42 12.89 6.39
C LEU A 20 -5.49 11.79 6.28
N ALA A 21 -5.48 11.02 5.18
CA ALA A 21 -6.37 9.90 4.99
C ALA A 21 -6.06 8.71 5.93
N GLN A 22 -4.81 8.55 6.35
CA GLN A 22 -4.39 7.53 7.32
C GLN A 22 -4.70 7.92 8.78
N LEU A 23 -4.80 9.22 9.08
CA LEU A 23 -5.20 9.70 10.42
C LEU A 23 -6.68 9.46 10.73
N LEU A 24 -7.54 9.41 9.69
CA LEU A 24 -8.95 9.09 9.83
C LEU A 24 -9.11 7.58 10.02
N PRO A 25 -9.64 7.09 11.16
CA PRO A 25 -9.89 5.66 11.34
C PRO A 25 -10.96 5.21 10.34
N GLY A 26 -10.55 4.47 9.32
CA GLY A 26 -11.43 4.00 8.25
C GLY A 26 -10.69 3.37 7.08
N PRO A 27 -11.43 2.88 6.06
CA PRO A 27 -10.83 2.33 4.86
C PRO A 27 -10.05 3.44 4.13
N ASN A 28 -8.73 3.28 4.02
CA ASN A 28 -7.84 4.28 3.43
C ASN A 28 -8.34 4.77 2.05
N VAL A 29 -8.80 3.85 1.21
CA VAL A 29 -9.36 4.15 -0.12
C VAL A 29 -10.61 5.03 -0.05
N ALA A 30 -11.49 4.80 0.92
CA ALA A 30 -12.70 5.61 1.11
C ALA A 30 -12.37 7.00 1.65
N ASN A 31 -11.37 7.13 2.53
CA ASN A 31 -10.91 8.42 3.03
C ASN A 31 -10.32 9.28 1.90
N ILE A 32 -9.46 8.69 1.06
CA ILE A 32 -8.93 9.37 -0.13
C ILE A 32 -10.05 9.78 -1.09
N ALA A 33 -11.00 8.89 -1.37
CA ALA A 33 -12.14 9.19 -2.24
C ALA A 33 -13.01 10.34 -1.68
N THR A 34 -13.21 10.38 -0.36
CA THR A 34 -13.96 11.45 0.31
C THR A 34 -13.25 12.79 0.19
N VAL A 35 -11.96 12.84 0.51
CA VAL A 35 -11.16 14.07 0.44
C VAL A 35 -11.05 14.57 -1.00
N LEU A 36 -10.83 13.66 -1.94
CA LEU A 36 -10.77 13.97 -3.36
C LEU A 36 -12.13 14.47 -3.89
N GLY A 37 -13.22 13.80 -3.55
CA GLY A 37 -14.57 14.21 -3.89
C GLY A 37 -14.95 15.57 -3.31
N ARG A 38 -14.51 15.87 -2.07
CA ARG A 38 -14.65 17.19 -1.45
C ARG A 38 -13.95 18.29 -2.24
N ARG A 39 -12.78 18.01 -2.82
CA ARG A 39 -12.01 19.00 -3.59
C ARG A 39 -12.72 19.42 -4.88
N PHE A 40 -13.40 18.49 -5.55
CA PHE A 40 -14.06 18.79 -6.83
C PHE A 40 -15.40 19.54 -6.69
N ARG A 41 -16.22 19.20 -5.67
CA ARG A 41 -17.61 19.73 -5.57
C ARG A 41 -18.09 19.93 -4.13
N GLY A 42 -17.16 20.09 -3.19
CA GLY A 42 -17.47 20.24 -1.77
C GLY A 42 -18.15 18.98 -1.18
N PRO A 43 -19.00 19.12 -0.16
CA PRO A 43 -19.60 17.97 0.53
C PRO A 43 -20.43 17.06 -0.38
N ARG A 44 -21.05 17.61 -1.42
CA ARG A 44 -21.82 16.84 -2.42
C ARG A 44 -20.92 15.97 -3.30
N GLY A 45 -19.73 16.45 -3.65
CA GLY A 45 -18.74 15.67 -4.39
C GLY A 45 -18.12 14.54 -3.57
N ALA A 46 -18.02 14.72 -2.25
CA ALA A 46 -17.58 13.68 -1.33
C ALA A 46 -18.56 12.50 -1.31
N ALA A 47 -19.85 12.81 -1.13
CA ALA A 47 -20.90 11.81 -1.09
C ALA A 47 -21.01 11.04 -2.41
N SER A 48 -20.93 11.73 -3.56
CA SER A 48 -20.98 11.06 -4.86
C SER A 48 -19.73 10.22 -5.15
N ALA A 49 -18.54 10.63 -4.71
CA ALA A 49 -17.31 9.86 -4.86
C ALA A 49 -17.35 8.55 -4.06
N VAL A 50 -17.78 8.62 -2.79
CA VAL A 50 -17.94 7.44 -1.93
C VAL A 50 -19.06 6.55 -2.43
N ALA A 51 -20.20 7.14 -2.80
CA ALA A 51 -21.32 6.39 -3.38
C ALA A 51 -20.88 5.67 -4.67
N GLY A 52 -20.19 6.35 -5.58
CA GLY A 52 -19.66 5.72 -6.80
C GLY A 52 -18.65 4.61 -6.53
N LEU A 53 -17.76 4.82 -5.54
CA LEU A 53 -16.75 3.83 -5.14
C LEU A 53 -17.37 2.50 -4.69
N TYR A 54 -18.49 2.54 -3.96
CA TYR A 54 -19.19 1.32 -3.51
C TYR A 54 -20.23 0.83 -4.51
N PHE A 55 -20.98 1.75 -5.12
CA PHE A 55 -22.06 1.42 -6.05
C PHE A 55 -21.54 0.73 -7.31
N CYS A 56 -20.44 1.21 -7.89
CA CYS A 56 -19.87 0.64 -9.10
C CYS A 56 -19.52 -0.85 -8.96
N PRO A 57 -18.68 -1.30 -8.01
CA PRO A 57 -18.37 -2.73 -7.85
C PRO A 57 -19.61 -3.54 -7.40
N THR A 58 -20.50 -2.95 -6.61
CA THR A 58 -21.74 -3.62 -6.18
C THR A 58 -22.64 -3.95 -7.37
N VAL A 59 -22.87 -2.99 -8.27
CA VAL A 59 -23.66 -3.20 -9.50
C VAL A 59 -23.03 -4.27 -10.38
N VAL A 60 -21.70 -4.25 -10.53
CA VAL A 60 -20.97 -5.26 -11.32
C VAL A 60 -21.17 -6.65 -10.73
N ILE A 61 -21.01 -6.82 -9.42
CA ILE A 61 -21.20 -8.13 -8.76
C ILE A 61 -22.64 -8.61 -8.86
N ILE A 62 -23.63 -7.71 -8.71
CA ILE A 62 -25.04 -8.05 -8.87
C ILE A 62 -25.32 -8.51 -10.31
N LEU A 63 -24.78 -7.81 -11.31
CA LEU A 63 -24.95 -8.18 -12.71
C LEU A 63 -24.34 -9.55 -13.02
N ILE A 64 -23.14 -9.81 -12.50
CA ILE A 64 -22.48 -11.12 -12.62
C ILE A 64 -23.30 -12.20 -11.91
N GLY A 65 -23.80 -11.92 -10.70
CA GLY A 65 -24.64 -12.85 -9.94
C GLY A 65 -25.96 -13.16 -10.65
N TYR A 66 -26.58 -12.16 -11.28
CA TYR A 66 -27.78 -12.34 -12.10
C TYR A 66 -27.49 -13.20 -13.34
N ALA A 67 -26.39 -12.92 -14.05
CA ALA A 67 -25.95 -13.74 -15.19
C ALA A 67 -25.64 -15.18 -14.74
N TYR A 68 -25.03 -15.36 -13.57
CA TYR A 68 -24.77 -16.67 -12.98
C TYR A 68 -26.07 -17.40 -12.60
N ALA A 69 -27.09 -16.73 -12.09
CA ALA A 69 -28.37 -17.34 -11.80
C ALA A 69 -29.07 -17.87 -13.07
N GLN A 70 -28.89 -17.20 -14.21
CA GLN A 70 -29.47 -17.59 -15.49
C GLN A 70 -28.69 -18.69 -16.21
N TRP A 71 -27.34 -18.65 -16.19
CA TRP A 71 -26.48 -19.54 -16.99
C TRP A 71 -25.53 -20.43 -16.17
N GLY A 72 -25.59 -20.39 -14.84
CA GLY A 72 -24.65 -21.08 -13.95
C GLY A 72 -24.68 -22.60 -14.01
N GLN A 73 -25.74 -23.19 -14.57
CA GLN A 73 -25.84 -24.63 -14.80
C GLN A 73 -25.13 -25.10 -16.07
N THR A 74 -24.65 -24.20 -16.92
CA THR A 74 -23.88 -24.59 -18.09
C THR A 74 -22.47 -25.03 -17.68
N PRO A 75 -21.94 -26.13 -18.25
CA PRO A 75 -20.61 -26.62 -17.91
C PRO A 75 -19.52 -25.58 -18.23
N LEU A 76 -19.73 -24.73 -19.25
CA LEU A 76 -18.80 -23.64 -19.59
C LEU A 76 -18.57 -22.67 -18.42
N VAL A 77 -19.64 -22.24 -17.75
CA VAL A 77 -19.56 -21.28 -16.63
C VAL A 77 -18.89 -21.91 -15.41
N GLN A 78 -19.15 -23.19 -15.15
CA GLN A 78 -18.49 -23.92 -14.06
C GLN A 78 -16.97 -24.04 -14.28
N HIS A 79 -16.52 -24.32 -15.50
CA HIS A 79 -15.09 -24.35 -15.83
C HIS A 79 -14.44 -22.96 -15.65
N LEU A 80 -15.09 -21.89 -16.11
CA LEU A 80 -14.61 -20.51 -15.91
C LEU A 80 -14.45 -20.17 -14.41
N LEU A 81 -15.45 -20.49 -13.59
CA LEU A 81 -15.40 -20.24 -12.15
C LEU A 81 -14.37 -21.11 -11.43
N SER A 82 -14.17 -22.36 -11.88
CA SER A 82 -13.13 -23.23 -11.34
C SER A 82 -11.72 -22.66 -11.57
N GLY A 83 -11.51 -21.92 -12.67
CA GLY A 83 -10.27 -21.19 -12.95
C GLY A 83 -10.12 -19.89 -12.15
N LEU A 84 -11.22 -19.32 -11.63
CA LEU A 84 -11.19 -18.08 -10.86
C LEU A 84 -10.50 -18.26 -9.51
N MET A 85 -10.73 -19.39 -8.83
CA MET A 85 -10.10 -19.71 -7.54
C MET A 85 -8.57 -19.71 -7.61
N PRO A 86 -7.91 -20.51 -8.48
CA PRO A 86 -6.46 -20.50 -8.60
C PRO A 86 -5.93 -19.17 -9.14
N ALA A 87 -6.67 -18.47 -10.00
CA ALA A 87 -6.28 -17.14 -10.47
C ALA A 87 -6.25 -16.11 -9.33
N ALA A 88 -7.26 -16.10 -8.46
CA ALA A 88 -7.32 -15.24 -7.28
C ALA A 88 -6.17 -15.55 -6.32
N THR A 89 -5.91 -16.84 -6.05
CA THR A 89 -4.76 -17.27 -5.23
C THR A 89 -3.43 -16.82 -5.83
N GLY A 90 -3.23 -17.01 -7.13
CA GLY A 90 -2.03 -16.57 -7.84
C GLY A 90 -1.83 -15.05 -7.76
N LEU A 91 -2.91 -14.27 -7.89
CA LEU A 91 -2.88 -12.82 -7.72
C LEU A 91 -2.45 -12.42 -6.31
N VAL A 92 -3.01 -13.04 -5.27
CA VAL A 92 -2.65 -12.79 -3.87
C VAL A 92 -1.18 -13.14 -3.61
N ILE A 93 -0.69 -14.26 -4.14
CA ILE A 93 0.72 -14.64 -4.04
C ILE A 93 1.61 -13.60 -4.74
N ALA A 94 1.25 -13.19 -5.96
CA ALA A 94 2.01 -12.22 -6.73
C ALA A 94 2.09 -10.86 -6.03
N THR A 95 0.99 -10.36 -5.46
CA THR A 95 1.00 -9.12 -4.69
C THR A 95 1.83 -9.26 -3.41
N SER A 96 1.73 -10.40 -2.72
CA SER A 96 2.53 -10.68 -1.53
C SER A 96 4.03 -10.69 -1.81
N VAL A 97 4.47 -11.37 -2.86
CA VAL A 97 5.89 -11.40 -3.28
C VAL A 97 6.37 -10.02 -3.70
N ARG A 98 5.53 -9.26 -4.41
CA ARG A 98 5.86 -7.90 -4.85
C ARG A 98 6.03 -6.93 -3.69
N LEU A 99 5.22 -7.08 -2.63
CA LEU A 99 5.39 -6.34 -1.39
C LEU A 99 6.67 -6.74 -0.66
N LEU A 100 7.03 -8.03 -0.67
CA LEU A 100 8.26 -8.52 -0.05
C LEU A 100 9.53 -7.96 -0.71
N GLY A 101 9.51 -7.78 -2.03
CA GLY A 101 10.62 -7.18 -2.78
C GLY A 101 10.87 -5.70 -2.49
N GLY A 102 9.88 -4.99 -1.92
CA GLY A 102 10.02 -3.58 -1.53
C GLY A 102 10.56 -3.36 -0.12
N LEU A 103 10.82 -4.44 0.64
CA LEU A 103 11.28 -4.38 2.02
C LEU A 103 12.81 -4.43 2.10
N GLU A 104 13.42 -3.57 2.91
CA GLU A 104 14.86 -3.63 3.17
C GLU A 104 15.21 -5.00 3.78
N ARG A 105 16.02 -5.76 3.04
CA ARG A 105 16.24 -7.19 3.29
C ARG A 105 17.27 -7.41 4.40
N HIS A 106 16.90 -7.04 5.62
CA HIS A 106 17.69 -7.37 6.79
C HIS A 106 17.42 -8.84 7.19
N TRP A 107 18.45 -9.61 7.50
CA TRP A 107 18.33 -11.05 7.82
C TRP A 107 17.38 -11.35 8.97
N THR A 108 17.27 -10.44 9.94
CA THR A 108 16.29 -10.52 11.04
C THR A 108 14.85 -10.27 10.60
N THR A 109 14.62 -9.39 9.62
CA THR A 109 13.28 -9.12 9.08
C THR A 109 12.77 -10.34 8.34
N LEU A 110 13.65 -11.00 7.58
CA LEU A 110 13.31 -12.24 6.89
C LEU A 110 13.04 -13.39 7.88
N GLY A 111 13.84 -13.50 8.95
CA GLY A 111 13.62 -14.49 10.02
C GLY A 111 12.29 -14.29 10.75
N PHE A 112 11.93 -13.06 11.11
CA PHE A 112 10.63 -12.76 11.72
C PHE A 112 9.46 -12.96 10.76
N ALA A 113 9.58 -12.55 9.49
CA ALA A 113 8.56 -12.76 8.49
C ALA A 113 8.30 -14.26 8.27
N ALA A 114 9.36 -15.07 8.17
CA ALA A 114 9.25 -16.52 8.04
C ALA A 114 8.62 -17.16 9.29
N ALA A 115 9.05 -16.75 10.50
CA ALA A 115 8.48 -17.26 11.75
C ALA A 115 6.99 -16.91 11.89
N THR A 116 6.60 -15.69 11.52
CA THR A 116 5.19 -15.23 11.53
C THR A 116 4.35 -15.99 10.51
N PHE A 117 4.89 -16.20 9.30
CA PHE A 117 4.20 -16.91 8.22
C PHE A 117 3.98 -18.38 8.59
N VAL A 118 5.03 -19.07 9.06
CA VAL A 118 4.95 -20.46 9.49
C VAL A 118 4.04 -20.59 10.71
N GLY A 119 4.13 -19.68 11.68
CA GLY A 119 3.24 -19.65 12.84
C GLY A 119 1.77 -19.47 12.45
N SER A 120 1.48 -18.52 11.55
CA SER A 120 0.10 -18.25 11.11
C SER A 120 -0.48 -19.37 10.25
N PHE A 121 0.35 -20.03 9.44
CA PHE A 121 -0.07 -21.11 8.53
C PHE A 121 -0.28 -22.44 9.26
N VAL A 122 0.54 -22.75 10.27
CA VAL A 122 0.47 -24.02 11.01
C VAL A 122 -0.59 -24.01 12.11
N PHE A 123 -0.83 -22.86 12.76
CA PHE A 123 -1.72 -22.82 13.93
C PHE A 123 -3.14 -22.32 13.67
N GLY A 124 -3.43 -21.72 12.51
CA GLY A 124 -4.76 -21.13 12.23
C GLY A 124 -5.22 -20.10 13.28
N LEU A 125 -4.29 -19.59 14.09
CA LEU A 125 -4.56 -18.64 15.17
C LEU A 125 -4.97 -17.30 14.57
N PRO A 126 -6.04 -16.65 15.06
CA PRO A 126 -6.48 -15.37 14.55
C PRO A 126 -5.34 -14.36 14.63
N LEU A 127 -5.14 -13.62 13.53
CA LEU A 127 -4.07 -12.65 13.30
C LEU A 127 -3.87 -11.67 14.48
N LEU A 128 -4.93 -11.42 15.27
CA LEU A 128 -4.90 -10.64 16.52
C LEU A 128 -3.89 -11.15 17.56
N LEU A 129 -3.75 -12.46 17.74
CA LEU A 129 -2.88 -13.05 18.78
C LEU A 129 -1.40 -12.97 18.39
N VAL A 130 -1.11 -13.18 17.09
CA VAL A 130 0.23 -13.02 16.54
C VAL A 130 0.66 -11.55 16.55
N LEU A 131 -0.24 -10.63 16.20
CA LEU A 131 0.05 -9.19 16.27
C LEU A 131 0.24 -8.70 17.71
N GLY A 132 -0.50 -9.26 18.67
CA GLY A 132 -0.41 -8.92 20.08
C GLY A 132 0.90 -9.35 20.77
N VAL A 133 1.52 -10.45 20.33
CA VAL A 133 2.77 -10.97 20.95
C VAL A 133 4.01 -10.62 20.12
N LEU A 134 3.92 -10.73 18.79
CA LEU A 134 5.06 -10.54 17.90
C LEU A 134 5.28 -9.06 17.54
N GLY A 135 4.21 -8.26 17.51
CA GLY A 135 4.28 -6.81 17.33
C GLY A 135 5.19 -6.11 18.35
N PRO A 136 4.97 -6.29 19.66
CA PRO A 136 5.86 -5.71 20.67
C PRO A 136 7.28 -6.30 20.64
N CYS A 137 7.47 -7.59 20.31
CA CYS A 137 8.81 -8.18 20.18
C CYS A 137 9.61 -7.62 18.98
N ALA A 138 8.96 -7.37 17.85
CA ALA A 138 9.55 -6.73 16.69
C ALA A 138 9.88 -5.26 16.97
N ILE A 139 8.99 -4.55 17.68
CA ILE A 139 9.22 -3.17 18.13
C ILE A 139 10.36 -3.09 19.15
N LEU A 140 10.44 -4.02 20.12
CA LEU A 140 11.52 -4.07 21.10
C LEU A 140 12.88 -4.37 20.46
N THR A 141 12.93 -5.26 19.47
CA THR A 141 14.18 -5.56 18.76
C THR A 141 14.60 -4.43 17.82
N ALA A 142 13.66 -3.72 17.20
CA ALA A 142 13.92 -2.49 16.46
C ALA A 142 14.40 -1.34 17.38
N TYR A 143 13.76 -1.15 18.54
CA TYR A 143 14.18 -0.16 19.55
C TYR A 143 15.58 -0.45 20.12
N ARG A 144 15.93 -1.72 20.30
CA ARG A 144 17.28 -2.11 20.74
C ARG A 144 18.35 -1.90 19.67
N ARG A 145 17.98 -1.91 18.38
CA ARG A 145 18.89 -1.62 17.26
C ARG A 145 19.05 -0.13 16.95
N GLY A 146 18.03 0.68 17.25
CA GLY A 146 18.11 2.15 17.18
C GLY A 146 19.10 2.80 18.16
N ARG A 147 19.69 2.03 19.09
CA ARG A 147 20.76 2.49 19.98
C ARG A 147 22.19 2.15 19.50
N SER A 148 22.33 1.35 18.44
CA SER A 148 23.64 0.90 17.93
C SER A 148 24.06 1.55 16.63
N GLN A 149 23.30 2.52 16.11
CA GLN A 149 23.83 3.41 15.09
C GLN A 149 24.56 4.53 15.84
N PRO A 150 25.90 4.56 15.84
CA PRO A 150 26.60 5.73 16.31
C PRO A 150 26.09 6.88 15.45
N ARG A 151 25.87 8.00 16.11
CA ARG A 151 25.67 9.30 15.48
C ARG A 151 26.95 9.63 14.70
N ASP A 152 27.09 9.06 13.51
CA ASP A 152 28.17 9.39 12.61
C ASP A 152 27.89 10.78 12.06
N GLY A 153 28.57 11.74 12.69
CA GLY A 153 29.06 12.98 12.12
C GLY A 153 28.13 13.69 11.15
N HIS A 154 27.32 14.60 11.67
CA HIS A 154 27.03 15.80 10.90
C HIS A 154 28.34 16.61 10.80
N ASP A 155 29.11 16.37 9.74
CA ASP A 155 30.21 17.24 9.33
C ASP A 155 29.63 18.43 8.55
N PRO A 156 29.74 19.67 9.04
CA PRO A 156 29.35 20.85 8.30
C PRO A 156 30.55 21.38 7.51
N GLN A 157 31.08 20.63 6.54
CA GLN A 157 32.05 21.17 5.58
C GLN A 157 31.92 20.52 4.20
N GLY A 158 31.35 21.27 3.25
CA GLY A 158 31.24 20.86 1.85
C GLY A 158 30.72 21.93 0.88
N GLN A 159 30.64 23.20 1.31
CA GLN A 159 30.37 24.36 0.44
C GLN A 159 31.57 25.31 0.48
N SER A 160 32.69 24.87 -0.09
CA SER A 160 33.78 25.73 -0.53
C SER A 160 34.58 24.92 -1.54
N GLY A 161 34.45 25.23 -2.83
CA GLY A 161 35.30 24.57 -3.83
C GLY A 161 34.75 24.41 -5.24
N GLN A 162 33.65 25.06 -5.63
CA GLN A 162 33.23 25.03 -7.03
C GLN A 162 32.65 26.37 -7.50
N ASN A 163 33.52 27.37 -7.59
CA ASN A 163 33.33 28.44 -8.57
C ASN A 163 34.72 28.82 -9.10
N GLY A 164 35.15 28.13 -10.17
CA GLY A 164 36.32 28.53 -10.95
C GLY A 164 36.10 29.94 -11.47
N LYS A 165 37.01 30.88 -11.24
CA LYS A 165 38.16 31.07 -12.13
C LYS A 165 37.80 30.96 -13.62
N THR A 166 36.85 31.78 -14.06
CA THR A 166 36.99 32.45 -15.36
C THR A 166 37.88 33.66 -15.13
N GLY A 167 39.20 33.44 -15.24
CA GLY A 167 40.13 34.53 -15.46
C GLY A 167 40.21 34.79 -16.95
N GLU A 168 39.49 35.79 -17.45
CA GLU A 168 39.92 36.52 -18.63
C GLU A 168 40.20 37.96 -18.17
N LYS A 169 41.48 38.27 -18.12
CA LYS A 169 42.00 39.63 -17.96
C LYS A 169 42.01 40.29 -19.33
N GLY A 170 41.47 41.51 -19.38
CA GLY A 170 42.04 42.65 -20.08
C GLY A 170 42.42 42.51 -21.55
N GLN A 171 41.59 43.09 -22.40
CA GLN A 171 41.98 44.10 -23.38
C GLN A 171 40.84 45.12 -23.52
#